data_AF-A0A411YAZ4-F1
#
_entry.id   AF-A0A411YAZ4-F1
#
_cell.length_a   1.000
_cell.length_b   1.000
_cell.length_c   1.000
_cell.angle_alpha   90.00
_cell.angle_beta   90.00
_cell.angle_gamma   90.00
#
_symmetry.space_group_name_H-M   'P 1'
#
loop_
_entity.id
_entity.type
_entity.pdbx_description
1 polymer ?
#
loop_
_entity_poly.entity_id
_entity_poly.type
_entity_poly.pdbx_seq_one_letter_code
_entity_poly.pdbx_strand_id
1 'polypeptide(L)'
;MQLLAEGLAESEQATDALARSMHEGQGALESATRLTGEDVADALESVDRTLPQVEQAAEAMDQTLTALDRLAIGVPYDADQPLGDSVGELREALEDLPGDLRGQAAQTERASEELAEAAERTQASAEALASLNEQLVEAADLIDDYAERTAEGQELLTQQRDALATTTRRAQWAVVLAGIAFALMQFVPLYIGGTLMRGGPVLHDRDGPPPGP
;
A
#
# COMPACT_ATOMS: atom_id res chain seq x y z
N MET A 1 -7.48 -1.08 -12.12
CA MET A 1 -6.03 -1.25 -11.92
C MET A 1 -5.29 0.08 -11.91
N GLN A 2 -5.26 0.86 -13.00
CA GLN A 2 -4.45 2.09 -13.10
C GLN A 2 -4.73 3.17 -12.02
N LEU A 3 -6.00 3.43 -11.71
CA LEU A 3 -6.41 4.37 -10.62
C LEU A 3 -6.01 3.91 -9.21
N LEU A 4 -5.88 2.61 -8.99
CA LEU A 4 -5.52 2.04 -7.68
C LEU A 4 -4.01 2.16 -7.46
N ALA A 5 -3.21 1.88 -8.50
CA ALA A 5 -1.77 2.07 -8.48
C ALA A 5 -1.37 3.55 -8.29
N GLU A 6 -2.11 4.47 -8.90
CA GLU A 6 -1.82 5.90 -8.82
C GLU A 6 -2.12 6.49 -7.42
N GLY A 7 -3.23 6.09 -6.78
CA GLY A 7 -3.55 6.50 -5.42
C GLY A 7 -2.60 5.94 -4.35
N LEU A 8 -2.01 4.77 -4.58
CA LEU A 8 -1.01 4.19 -3.69
C LEU A 8 0.35 4.88 -3.79
N ALA A 9 0.79 5.19 -5.01
CA ALA A 9 2.02 5.95 -5.22
C ALA A 9 1.95 7.35 -4.57
N GLU A 10 0.77 7.99 -4.61
CA GLU A 10 0.52 9.25 -3.92
C GLU A 10 0.57 9.09 -2.39
N SER A 11 0.03 7.99 -1.85
CA SER A 11 0.09 7.67 -0.42
C SER A 11 1.52 7.41 0.07
N GLU A 12 2.34 6.70 -0.72
CA GLU A 12 3.77 6.49 -0.42
C GLU A 12 4.53 7.82 -0.40
N GLN A 13 4.29 8.68 -1.40
CA GLN A 13 4.90 10.01 -1.46
C GLN A 13 4.49 10.89 -0.27
N ALA A 14 3.21 10.88 0.09
CA ALA A 14 2.69 11.62 1.23
C ALA A 14 3.33 11.12 2.54
N THR A 15 3.50 9.81 2.69
CA THR A 15 4.10 9.21 3.88
C THR A 15 5.59 9.53 3.98
N ASP A 16 6.34 9.44 2.88
CA ASP A 16 7.76 9.77 2.85
C ASP A 16 8.01 11.27 3.10
N ALA A 17 7.14 12.13 2.55
CA ALA A 17 7.18 13.57 2.85
C ALA A 17 6.88 13.86 4.33
N LEU A 18 5.92 13.16 4.93
CA LEU A 18 5.61 13.28 6.35
C LEU A 18 6.79 12.80 7.22
N ALA A 19 7.40 11.67 6.89
CA ALA A 19 8.55 11.13 7.60
C ALA A 19 9.74 12.09 7.57
N ARG A 20 10.04 12.68 6.40
CA ARG A 20 11.08 13.72 6.27
C ARG A 20 10.75 14.96 7.10
N SER A 21 9.51 15.43 7.06
CA SER A 21 9.08 16.59 7.87
C SER A 21 9.16 16.33 9.38
N MET A 22 8.84 15.11 9.83
CA MET A 22 8.98 14.71 11.24
C MET A 22 10.45 14.68 11.66
N HIS A 23 11.33 14.14 10.82
CA HIS A 23 12.76 14.11 11.09
C HIS A 23 13.40 15.51 11.14
N GLU A 24 13.01 16.40 10.22
CA GLU A 24 13.42 17.81 10.25
C GLU A 24 12.89 18.52 11.49
N GLY A 25 11.64 18.24 11.89
CA GLY A 25 11.02 18.73 13.11
C GLY A 25 11.79 18.32 14.36
N GLN A 26 12.21 17.05 14.46
CA GLN A 26 13.04 16.55 15.56
C GLN A 26 14.37 17.30 15.67
N GLY A 27 15.09 17.44 14.56
CA GLY A 27 16.37 18.15 14.55
C GLY A 27 16.22 19.63 14.98
N ALA A 28 15.12 20.27 14.58
CA ALA A 28 14.81 21.63 15.03
C ALA A 28 14.47 21.69 16.53
N LEU A 29 13.68 20.73 17.04
CA LEU A 29 13.34 20.63 18.46
C LEU A 29 14.57 20.33 19.32
N GLU A 30 15.44 19.39 18.94
CA GLU A 30 16.70 19.13 19.64
C GLU A 30 17.60 20.36 19.71
N SER A 31 17.68 21.10 18.61
CA SER A 31 18.47 22.33 18.56
C SER A 31 17.88 23.42 19.47
N ALA A 32 16.56 23.55 19.50
CA ALA A 32 15.86 24.46 20.40
C ALA A 32 16.03 24.04 21.88
N THR A 33 15.88 22.75 22.18
CA THR A 33 16.08 22.17 23.51
C THR A 33 17.51 22.43 24.01
N ARG A 34 18.53 22.22 23.17
CA ARG A 34 19.92 22.51 23.52
C ARG A 34 20.14 24.00 23.81
N LEU A 35 19.69 24.85 22.88
CA LEU A 35 19.84 26.30 23.02
C LEU A 35 19.16 26.81 24.30
N THR A 36 17.93 26.38 24.55
CA THR A 36 17.12 26.90 25.66
C THR A 36 17.48 26.24 27.00
N GLY A 37 17.70 24.93 27.01
CA GLY A 37 17.95 24.15 28.23
C GLY A 37 19.41 24.13 28.69
N GLU A 38 20.36 24.26 27.78
CA GLU A 38 21.79 24.28 28.11
C GLU A 38 22.33 25.70 27.95
N ASP A 39 22.43 26.20 26.72
CA ASP A 39 23.19 27.44 26.44
C ASP A 39 22.62 28.66 27.17
N VAL A 40 21.30 28.89 27.10
CA VAL A 40 20.64 30.03 27.73
C VAL A 40 20.57 29.85 29.24
N ALA A 41 20.22 28.65 29.73
CA ALA A 41 20.16 28.37 31.16
C ALA A 41 21.53 28.53 31.84
N ASP A 42 22.60 28.05 31.20
CA ASP A 42 23.97 28.16 31.70
C ASP A 42 24.49 29.60 31.65
N ALA A 43 24.12 30.35 30.60
CA ALA A 43 24.41 31.78 30.53
C ALA A 43 23.73 32.55 31.67
N LEU A 44 22.47 32.25 31.96
CA LEU A 44 21.71 32.86 33.06
C LEU A 44 22.30 32.50 34.42
N GLU A 45 22.70 31.25 34.65
CA GLU A 45 23.43 30.88 35.87
C GLU A 45 24.78 31.59 35.98
N SER A 46 25.48 31.81 34.86
CA SER A 46 26.72 32.58 34.88
C SER A 46 26.47 34.04 35.28
N VAL A 47 25.35 34.62 34.82
CA VAL A 47 24.91 35.95 35.24
C VAL A 47 24.57 35.94 36.73
N ASP A 48 23.78 34.97 37.20
CA ASP A 48 23.40 34.82 38.61
C ASP A 48 24.63 34.71 39.54
N ARG A 49 25.67 33.96 39.15
CA ARG A 49 26.94 33.90 39.91
C ARG A 49 27.70 35.23 39.95
N THR A 50 27.47 36.11 38.98
CA THR A 50 28.16 37.39 38.85
C THR A 50 27.38 38.53 39.52
N LEU A 51 26.05 38.44 39.58
CA LEU A 51 25.18 39.47 40.15
C LEU A 51 25.52 39.85 41.60
N PRO A 52 25.87 38.93 42.53
CA PRO A 52 26.26 39.30 43.89
C PRO A 52 27.49 40.23 43.95
N GLN A 53 28.40 40.15 42.98
CA GLN A 53 29.56 41.04 42.91
C GLN A 53 29.18 42.42 42.40
N VAL A 54 28.22 42.46 41.46
CA VAL A 54 27.65 43.71 40.93
C VAL A 54 26.82 44.42 42.00
N GLU A 55 26.02 43.67 42.77
CA GLU A 55 25.23 44.15 43.90
C GLU A 55 26.13 44.81 44.95
N GLN A 56 27.20 44.13 45.39
CA GLN A 56 28.18 44.69 46.32
C GLN A 56 28.87 45.96 45.78
N ALA A 57 29.19 45.98 44.49
CA ALA A 57 29.79 47.17 43.87
C ALA A 57 28.80 48.33 43.83
N ALA A 58 27.53 48.05 43.52
CA ALA A 58 26.45 49.02 43.52
C ALA A 58 26.18 49.60 44.91
N GLU A 59 26.11 48.75 45.94
CA GLU A 59 25.98 49.19 47.35
C GLU A 59 27.14 50.12 47.76
N ALA A 60 28.37 49.82 47.36
CA ALA A 60 29.52 50.67 47.65
C ALA A 60 29.42 52.04 46.94
N MET A 61 28.87 52.08 45.72
CA MET A 61 28.58 53.33 45.00
C MET A 61 27.48 54.13 45.72
N ASP A 62 26.39 53.49 46.12
CA ASP A 62 25.29 54.12 46.85
C ASP A 62 25.77 54.72 48.18
N GLN A 63 26.59 54.00 48.92
CA GLN A 63 27.22 54.48 50.16
C GLN A 63 28.13 55.69 49.91
N THR A 64 28.88 55.68 48.79
CA THR A 64 29.77 56.79 48.41
C THR A 64 28.97 58.04 48.03
N LEU A 65 27.93 57.89 47.19
CA LEU A 65 27.06 59.00 46.79
C LEU A 65 26.31 59.59 47.98
N THR A 66 25.82 58.75 48.89
CA THR A 66 25.20 59.18 50.16
C THR A 66 26.19 59.93 51.05
N ALA A 67 27.44 59.48 51.13
CA ALA A 67 28.48 60.18 51.91
C ALA A 67 28.85 61.54 51.30
N LEU A 68 28.95 61.62 49.97
CA LEU A 68 29.22 62.87 49.25
C LEU A 68 28.08 63.89 49.41
N ASP A 69 26.83 63.43 49.32
CA ASP A 69 25.64 64.25 49.58
C ASP A 69 25.66 64.85 50.99
N ARG A 70 25.97 64.04 52.02
CA ARG A 70 26.08 64.50 53.42
C ARG A 70 27.18 65.54 53.64
N LEU A 71 28.23 65.54 52.83
CA LEU A 71 29.29 66.56 52.88
C LEU A 71 28.93 67.82 52.08
N ALA A 72 27.77 67.85 51.41
CA ALA A 72 27.37 68.88 50.44
C ALA A 72 28.42 69.06 49.31
N ILE A 73 29.13 67.99 48.96
CA ILE A 73 30.12 67.96 47.88
C ILE A 73 29.53 67.17 46.71
N GLY A 74 29.01 67.87 45.70
CA GLY A 74 28.52 67.26 44.46
C GLY A 74 27.03 67.43 44.22
N VAL A 75 26.45 66.51 43.44
CA VAL A 75 25.02 66.47 43.10
C VAL A 75 24.27 65.79 44.26
N PRO A 76 23.12 66.31 44.71
CA PRO A 76 22.35 65.69 45.76
C PRO A 76 21.90 64.28 45.35
N TYR A 77 22.10 63.31 46.23
CA TYR A 77 21.72 61.92 46.02
C TYR A 77 20.47 61.59 46.83
N ASP A 78 19.35 61.47 46.13
CA ASP A 78 18.04 61.08 46.68
C ASP A 78 17.42 60.08 45.71
N ALA A 79 17.92 58.84 45.75
CA ALA A 79 17.42 57.78 44.88
C ALA A 79 16.19 57.13 45.52
N ASP A 80 15.08 57.10 44.78
CA ASP A 80 13.87 56.38 45.18
C ASP A 80 14.13 54.88 45.38
N GLN A 81 15.08 54.32 44.63
CA GLN A 81 15.60 52.96 44.80
C GLN A 81 17.12 52.97 44.59
N PRO A 82 17.91 52.58 45.62
CA PRO A 82 19.36 52.38 45.49
C PRO A 82 19.71 51.37 44.40
N LEU A 83 20.88 51.55 43.76
CA LEU A 83 21.33 50.66 42.70
C LEU A 83 21.54 49.22 43.21
N GLY A 84 22.01 49.06 44.44
CA GLY A 84 22.14 47.74 45.09
C GLY A 84 20.81 46.99 45.13
N ASP A 85 19.74 47.67 45.55
CA ASP A 85 18.40 47.09 45.67
C ASP A 85 17.85 46.66 44.29
N SER A 86 18.02 47.49 43.25
CA SER A 86 17.61 47.13 41.88
C SER A 86 18.36 45.90 41.32
N VAL A 87 19.64 45.73 41.67
CA VAL A 87 20.43 44.55 41.27
C VAL A 87 19.98 43.30 42.05
N GLY A 88 19.64 43.45 43.33
CA GLY A 88 19.07 42.38 44.15
C GLY A 88 17.73 41.88 43.60
N GLU A 89 16.81 42.77 43.24
CA GLU A 89 15.53 42.41 42.61
C GLU A 89 15.71 41.69 41.27
N LEU A 90 16.69 42.10 40.46
CA LEU A 90 17.02 41.42 39.22
C LEU A 90 17.54 40.00 39.47
N ARG A 91 18.36 39.80 40.52
CA ARG A 91 18.86 38.48 40.91
C ARG A 91 17.71 37.55 41.31
N GLU A 92 16.79 38.02 42.14
CA GLU A 92 15.59 37.26 42.54
C GLU A 92 14.72 36.90 41.33
N ALA A 93 14.55 37.82 40.38
CA ALA A 93 13.76 37.56 39.17
C ALA A 93 14.41 36.52 38.23
N LEU A 94 15.72 36.31 38.32
CA LEU A 94 16.47 35.38 37.48
C LEU A 94 16.75 34.03 38.15
N GLU A 95 16.52 33.89 39.46
CA GLU A 95 16.88 32.69 40.24
C GLU A 95 16.20 31.42 39.71
N ASP A 96 14.90 31.49 39.42
CA ASP A 96 14.12 30.32 38.98
C ASP A 96 14.17 30.07 37.46
N LEU A 97 14.57 31.09 36.67
CA LEU A 97 14.49 31.06 35.21
C LEU A 97 15.32 29.92 34.56
N PRO A 98 16.57 29.64 34.97
CA PRO A 98 17.33 28.51 34.44
C PRO A 98 16.64 27.16 34.67
N GLY A 99 16.00 27.01 35.84
CA GLY A 99 15.24 25.80 36.19
C GLY A 99 14.02 25.63 35.28
N ASP A 100 13.27 26.72 35.07
CA ASP A 100 12.10 26.73 34.19
C ASP A 100 12.48 26.41 32.74
N LEU A 101 13.57 26.98 32.24
CA LEU A 101 14.07 26.72 30.87
C LEU A 101 14.49 25.25 30.70
N ARG A 102 15.17 24.66 31.69
CA ARG A 102 15.49 23.22 31.67
C ARG A 102 14.24 22.35 31.77
N GLY A 103 13.24 22.77 32.55
CA GLY A 103 11.95 22.10 32.62
C GLY A 103 11.19 22.11 31.29
N GLN A 104 11.25 23.22 30.55
CA GLN A 104 10.68 23.33 29.20
C GLN A 104 11.48 22.53 28.17
N ALA A 105 12.80 22.55 28.24
CA ALA A 105 13.69 21.74 27.42
C ALA A 105 13.37 20.23 27.58
N ALA A 106 13.23 19.74 28.82
CA ALA A 106 12.86 18.35 29.08
C ALA A 106 11.45 17.97 28.57
N GLN A 107 10.49 18.92 28.55
CA GLN A 107 9.18 18.68 27.93
C GLN A 107 9.29 18.59 26.40
N THR A 108 10.12 19.45 25.81
CA THR A 108 10.37 19.48 24.36
C THR A 108 11.11 18.21 23.90
N GLU A 109 12.04 17.71 24.71
CA GLU A 109 12.73 16.44 24.47
C GLU A 109 11.76 15.26 24.45
N ARG A 110 10.86 15.16 25.44
CA ARG A 110 9.79 14.13 25.42
C ARG A 110 8.89 14.24 24.19
N ALA A 111 8.52 15.46 23.80
CA ALA A 111 7.72 15.65 22.58
C ALA A 111 8.49 15.19 21.32
N SER A 112 9.81 15.38 21.27
CA SER A 112 10.67 14.87 20.20
C SER A 112 10.69 13.33 20.16
N GLU A 113 10.81 12.69 21.33
CA GLU A 113 10.75 11.22 21.45
C GLU A 113 9.39 10.67 21.00
N GLU A 114 8.28 11.30 21.43
CA GLU A 114 6.93 10.92 20.99
C GLU A 114 6.74 11.08 19.47
N LEU A 115 7.31 12.13 18.87
CA LEU A 115 7.33 12.31 17.42
C LEU A 115 8.15 11.24 16.71
N ALA A 116 9.23 10.75 17.32
CA ALA A 116 10.03 9.64 16.78
C ALA A 116 9.23 8.34 16.75
N GLU A 117 8.57 8.01 17.85
CA GLU A 117 7.68 6.84 17.87
C GLU A 117 6.54 6.97 16.85
N ALA A 118 5.97 8.18 16.69
CA ALA A 118 4.93 8.42 15.70
C ALA A 118 5.44 8.24 14.27
N ALA A 119 6.66 8.68 13.98
CA ALA A 119 7.31 8.48 12.68
C ALA A 119 7.53 6.98 12.39
N GLU A 120 8.05 6.22 13.35
CA GLU A 120 8.24 4.77 13.22
C GLU A 120 6.92 4.03 12.97
N ARG A 121 5.86 4.37 13.71
CA ARG A 121 4.53 3.78 13.52
C ARG A 121 3.95 4.11 12.14
N THR A 122 4.21 5.31 11.65
CA THR A 122 3.77 5.74 10.32
C THR A 122 4.52 4.97 9.23
N GLN A 123 5.84 4.80 9.37
CA GLN A 123 6.63 3.98 8.46
C GLN A 123 6.15 2.52 8.43
N ALA A 124 5.93 1.90 9.58
CA ALA A 124 5.41 0.54 9.66
C ALA A 124 4.03 0.41 8.98
N SER A 125 3.19 1.43 9.09
CA SER A 125 1.89 1.48 8.40
C SER A 125 2.05 1.57 6.88
N ALA A 126 3.02 2.35 6.39
CA ALA A 126 3.32 2.45 4.97
C ALA A 126 3.82 1.12 4.40
N GLU A 127 4.72 0.43 5.11
CA GLU A 127 5.22 -0.90 4.73
C GLU A 127 4.09 -1.93 4.67
N ALA A 128 3.16 -1.90 5.64
CA ALA A 128 1.99 -2.75 5.64
C ALA A 128 1.05 -2.47 4.45
N LEU A 129 0.85 -1.20 4.09
CA LEU A 129 0.06 -0.81 2.91
C LEU A 129 0.73 -1.25 1.60
N ALA A 130 2.05 -1.14 1.48
CA ALA A 130 2.81 -1.61 0.33
C ALA A 130 2.66 -3.14 0.16
N SER A 131 2.79 -3.89 1.26
CA SER A 131 2.58 -5.34 1.25
C SER A 131 1.14 -5.73 0.90
N LEU A 132 0.14 -5.00 1.41
CA LEU A 132 -1.26 -5.22 1.04
C LEU A 132 -1.48 -5.00 -0.47
N ASN A 133 -0.85 -3.97 -1.03
CA ASN A 133 -0.93 -3.71 -2.47
C ASN A 133 -0.34 -4.87 -3.29
N GLU A 134 0.84 -5.38 -2.91
CA GLU A 134 1.47 -6.50 -3.59
C GLU A 134 0.56 -7.74 -3.58
N GLN A 135 -0.06 -8.03 -2.44
CA GLN A 135 -1.05 -9.10 -2.32
C GLN A 135 -2.31 -8.87 -3.17
N LEU A 136 -2.78 -7.62 -3.30
CA LEU A 136 -3.93 -7.29 -4.14
C LEU A 136 -3.61 -7.43 -5.63
N VAL A 137 -2.39 -7.09 -6.06
CA VAL A 137 -1.93 -7.30 -7.44
C VAL A 137 -1.86 -8.80 -7.74
N GLU A 138 -1.25 -9.59 -6.86
CA GLU A 138 -1.16 -11.05 -7.03
C GLU A 138 -2.55 -11.71 -7.05
N ALA A 139 -3.47 -11.24 -6.20
CA ALA A 139 -4.85 -11.70 -6.21
C ALA A 139 -5.60 -11.33 -7.50
N ALA A 140 -5.34 -10.15 -8.06
CA ALA A 140 -5.92 -9.73 -9.34
C ALA A 140 -5.40 -10.60 -10.50
N ASP A 141 -4.10 -10.86 -10.54
CA ASP A 141 -3.49 -11.75 -11.54
C ASP A 141 -4.09 -13.16 -11.46
N LEU A 142 -4.28 -13.69 -10.24
CA LEU A 142 -4.95 -14.98 -10.00
C LEU A 142 -6.39 -15.02 -10.52
N ILE A 143 -7.13 -13.92 -10.40
CA ILE A 143 -8.51 -13.81 -10.90
C ILE A 143 -8.50 -13.79 -12.44
N ASP A 144 -7.58 -13.04 -13.05
CA ASP A 144 -7.43 -12.99 -14.51
C ASP A 144 -7.06 -14.37 -15.08
N ASP A 145 -6.13 -15.09 -14.45
CA ASP A 145 -5.73 -16.46 -14.80
C ASP A 145 -6.94 -17.44 -14.74
N TYR A 146 -7.78 -17.30 -13.72
CA TYR A 146 -9.01 -18.10 -13.58
C TYR A 146 -10.04 -17.76 -14.66
N ALA A 147 -10.18 -16.49 -15.01
CA ALA A 147 -11.09 -16.04 -16.06
C ALA A 147 -10.67 -16.59 -17.42
N GLU A 148 -9.37 -16.56 -17.74
CA GLU A 148 -8.82 -17.10 -18.98
C GLU A 148 -9.02 -18.62 -19.09
N ARG A 149 -8.67 -19.39 -18.05
CA ARG A 149 -8.89 -20.85 -18.02
C ARG A 149 -10.37 -21.22 -18.13
N THR A 150 -11.25 -20.40 -17.56
CA THR A 150 -12.70 -20.62 -17.67
C THR A 150 -13.19 -20.37 -19.10
N ALA A 151 -12.66 -19.36 -19.80
CA ALA A 151 -12.96 -19.11 -21.20
C ALA A 151 -12.47 -20.25 -22.10
N GLU A 152 -11.24 -20.74 -21.91
CA GLU A 152 -10.70 -21.89 -22.63
C GLU A 152 -11.53 -23.16 -22.41
N GLY A 153 -11.97 -23.42 -21.17
CA GLY A 153 -12.84 -24.53 -20.85
C GLY A 153 -14.20 -24.48 -21.56
N GLN A 154 -14.79 -23.29 -21.68
CA GLN A 154 -16.03 -23.09 -22.44
C GLN A 154 -15.84 -23.33 -23.94
N GLU A 155 -14.70 -22.91 -24.51
CA GLU A 155 -14.38 -23.16 -25.91
C GLU A 155 -14.18 -24.66 -26.18
N LEU A 156 -13.45 -25.38 -25.31
CA LEU A 156 -13.26 -26.83 -25.39
C LEU A 156 -14.60 -27.59 -25.30
N LEU A 157 -15.49 -27.19 -24.40
CA LEU A 157 -16.83 -27.79 -24.30
C LEU A 157 -17.67 -27.56 -25.56
N THR A 158 -17.56 -26.37 -26.16
CA THR A 158 -18.25 -26.04 -27.42
C THR A 158 -17.71 -26.89 -28.57
N GLN A 159 -16.38 -27.00 -28.69
CA GLN A 159 -15.74 -27.86 -29.71
C GLN A 159 -16.10 -29.35 -29.52
N GLN A 160 -16.13 -29.87 -28.30
CA GLN A 160 -16.54 -31.26 -28.05
C GLN A 160 -18.00 -31.50 -28.41
N ARG A 161 -18.90 -30.55 -28.12
CA ARG A 161 -20.32 -30.65 -28.48
C ARG A 161 -20.51 -30.67 -29.99
N ASP A 162 -19.80 -29.82 -30.73
CA ASP A 162 -19.86 -29.77 -32.19
C ASP A 162 -19.25 -31.02 -32.84
N ALA A 163 -18.16 -31.54 -32.29
CA ALA A 163 -17.56 -32.81 -32.73
C ALA A 163 -18.54 -33.97 -32.53
N LEU A 164 -19.20 -34.07 -31.37
CA LEU A 164 -20.21 -35.10 -31.11
C LEU A 164 -21.38 -35.00 -32.10
N ALA A 165 -21.95 -33.80 -32.30
CA ALA A 165 -23.04 -33.60 -33.26
C ALA A 165 -22.66 -34.00 -34.69
N THR A 166 -21.42 -33.69 -35.11
CA THR A 166 -20.92 -34.03 -36.44
C THR A 166 -20.70 -35.53 -36.59
N THR A 167 -20.18 -36.19 -35.54
CA THR A 167 -19.96 -37.66 -35.53
C THR A 167 -21.29 -38.41 -35.57
N THR A 168 -22.29 -37.97 -34.80
CA THR A 168 -23.64 -38.56 -34.82
C THR A 168 -24.29 -38.40 -36.19
N ARG A 169 -24.14 -37.22 -36.83
CA ARG A 169 -24.70 -36.98 -38.17
C ARG A 169 -24.03 -37.84 -39.25
N ARG A 170 -22.70 -38.02 -39.18
CA ARG A 170 -21.98 -38.95 -40.08
C ARG A 170 -22.39 -40.39 -39.86
N ALA A 171 -22.55 -40.81 -38.61
CA ALA A 171 -23.03 -42.16 -38.28
C ALA A 171 -24.46 -42.38 -38.82
N GLN A 172 -25.36 -41.41 -38.69
CA GLN A 172 -26.70 -41.46 -39.27
C GLN A 172 -26.67 -41.59 -40.79
N TRP A 173 -25.86 -40.77 -41.49
CA TRP A 173 -25.71 -40.89 -42.95
C TRP A 173 -25.10 -42.23 -43.37
N ALA A 174 -24.14 -42.76 -42.61
CA ALA A 174 -23.56 -44.08 -42.86
C ALA A 174 -24.60 -45.20 -42.71
N VAL A 175 -25.47 -45.14 -41.69
CA VAL A 175 -26.57 -46.08 -41.49
C VAL A 175 -27.60 -45.98 -42.63
N VAL A 176 -27.96 -44.76 -43.05
CA VAL A 176 -28.88 -44.56 -44.20
C VAL A 176 -28.28 -45.13 -45.48
N LEU A 177 -27.00 -44.86 -45.77
CA LEU A 177 -26.28 -45.41 -46.92
C LEU A 177 -26.20 -46.94 -46.88
N ALA A 178 -25.89 -47.51 -45.72
CA ALA A 178 -25.88 -48.96 -45.53
C ALA A 178 -27.28 -49.58 -45.77
N GLY A 179 -28.34 -48.92 -45.28
CA GLY A 179 -29.72 -49.33 -45.52
C GLY A 179 -30.11 -49.28 -47.01
N ILE A 180 -29.71 -48.24 -47.73
CA ILE A 180 -29.94 -48.11 -49.18
C ILE A 180 -29.19 -49.20 -49.94
N ALA A 181 -27.90 -49.40 -49.64
CA ALA A 181 -27.08 -50.44 -50.25
C ALA A 181 -27.69 -51.83 -50.01
N PHE A 182 -28.15 -52.10 -48.79
CA PHE A 182 -28.84 -53.33 -48.44
C PHE A 182 -30.14 -53.51 -49.24
N ALA A 183 -30.97 -52.46 -49.36
CA ALA A 183 -32.19 -52.51 -50.14
C ALA A 183 -31.93 -52.78 -51.64
N LEU A 184 -30.89 -52.15 -52.21
CA LEU A 184 -30.47 -52.40 -53.59
C LEU A 184 -29.99 -53.84 -53.79
N MET A 185 -29.25 -54.38 -52.82
CA MET A 185 -28.76 -55.76 -52.85
C MET A 185 -29.90 -56.79 -52.80
N GLN A 186 -31.03 -56.45 -52.16
CA GLN A 186 -32.24 -57.27 -52.16
C GLN A 186 -33.05 -57.18 -53.47
N PHE A 187 -32.97 -56.04 -54.18
CA PHE A 187 -33.68 -55.85 -55.45
C PHE A 187 -33.11 -56.66 -56.61
N VAL A 188 -31.80 -56.91 -56.62
CA VAL A 188 -31.11 -57.72 -57.66
C VAL A 188 -31.67 -59.16 -57.75
N PRO A 189 -31.76 -59.94 -56.66
CA PRO A 189 -32.33 -61.29 -56.73
C PRO A 189 -33.82 -61.31 -57.09
N LEU A 190 -34.59 -60.29 -56.71
CA LEU A 190 -36.00 -60.17 -57.13
C LEU A 190 -36.15 -59.93 -58.64
N TYR A 191 -35.28 -59.11 -59.23
CA TYR A 191 -35.30 -58.85 -60.66
C TYR A 191 -34.88 -60.10 -61.46
N ILE A 192 -33.82 -60.80 -61.02
CA ILE A 192 -33.34 -62.02 -61.66
C ILE A 192 -34.37 -63.17 -61.51
N GLY A 193 -34.97 -63.34 -60.32
CA GLY A 193 -36.03 -64.32 -60.09
C GLY A 193 -37.28 -64.08 -60.94
N GLY A 194 -37.67 -62.81 -61.12
CA GLY A 194 -38.79 -62.43 -61.98
C GLY A 194 -38.56 -62.73 -63.47
N THR A 195 -37.30 -62.67 -63.93
CA THR A 195 -36.96 -63.02 -65.32
C THR A 195 -36.94 -64.52 -65.58
N LEU A 196 -36.55 -65.34 -64.59
CA LEU A 196 -36.57 -66.81 -64.71
C LEU A 196 -37.98 -67.41 -64.73
N MET A 197 -38.96 -66.76 -64.09
CA MET A 197 -40.36 -67.19 -64.16
C MET A 197 -41.09 -66.79 -65.45
N ARG A 198 -40.49 -65.95 -66.31
CA ARG A 198 -41.18 -65.35 -67.47
C ARG A 198 -40.61 -65.72 -68.86
N GLY A 199 -39.50 -66.45 -68.95
CA GLY A 199 -39.10 -67.18 -70.17
C GLY A 199 -38.70 -68.60 -69.78
N GLY A 200 -39.49 -69.65 -70.00
CA GLY A 200 -40.12 -70.11 -71.25
C GLY A 200 -39.19 -71.10 -71.98
N PRO A 201 -39.64 -72.12 -72.73
CA PRO A 201 -41.01 -72.62 -72.96
C PRO A 201 -41.18 -74.16 -72.79
N VAL A 202 -42.44 -74.57 -72.73
CA VAL A 202 -42.99 -75.94 -72.79
C VAL A 202 -42.99 -76.44 -74.25
N LEU A 203 -42.75 -77.75 -74.50
CA LEU A 203 -43.44 -78.67 -75.46
C LEU A 203 -42.52 -79.80 -75.97
N HIS A 204 -42.90 -81.06 -75.70
CA HIS A 204 -43.35 -82.12 -76.66
C HIS A 204 -42.22 -82.96 -77.28
N ASP A 205 -42.17 -84.29 -77.21
CA ASP A 205 -43.12 -85.40 -77.44
C ASP A 205 -42.63 -86.23 -78.65
N ARG A 206 -42.94 -87.54 -78.65
CA ARG A 206 -42.81 -88.58 -79.69
C ARG A 206 -41.46 -89.28 -79.85
N ASP A 207 -41.36 -90.58 -80.12
CA ASP A 207 -42.30 -91.72 -80.19
C ASP A 207 -41.41 -93.00 -80.28
N GLY A 208 -41.81 -94.12 -79.67
CA GLY A 208 -41.33 -95.47 -80.06
C GLY A 208 -42.07 -95.98 -81.31
N PRO A 209 -42.18 -97.31 -81.62
CA PRO A 209 -41.65 -98.51 -80.95
C PRO A 209 -41.17 -99.63 -81.99
N PRO A 210 -41.37 -100.98 -81.85
CA PRO A 210 -40.34 -102.04 -81.81
C PRO A 210 -40.55 -103.19 -82.89
N PRO A 211 -40.42 -104.52 -82.62
CA PRO A 211 -39.25 -105.44 -82.46
C PRO A 211 -39.21 -106.66 -83.45
N GLY A 212 -38.19 -107.55 -83.30
CA GLY A 212 -38.21 -108.99 -83.67
C GLY A 212 -37.80 -109.32 -85.12
N PRO A 213 -37.18 -110.49 -85.41
CA PRO A 213 -37.49 -111.83 -84.88
C PRO A 213 -36.43 -112.48 -83.96
#